data_AF-A0A0D3KC24-F1
#
_entry.id   AF-A0A0D3KC24-F1
#
_cell.length_a   1.000
_cell.length_b   1.000
_cell.length_c   1.000
_cell.angle_alpha   90.00
_cell.angle_beta   90.00
_cell.angle_gamma   90.00
#
_symmetry.space_group_name_H-M   'P 1'
#
loop_
_entity.id
_entity.type
_entity.pdbx_description
1 polymer ?
#
loop_
_entity_poly.entity_id
_entity_poly.type
_entity_poly.pdbx_seq_one_letter_code
_entity_poly.pdbx_strand_id
1 'polypeptide(L)'
;MLPAWSVLAALVPSPRVLHPPRACVAPVGRQDPLRPDRPPIEPLVINAIQELLSAQAPDPAAVAERALAARSADPDYVLTGAEADRLRASVAAAATAAEPLGALLQAAADAAPWVAKFGATQTFGLGELSDPYVRLCRAECMLAALVLHVEGGRVDFVDEERLEVLRDAPSEAVAALRKAAGGVR
;
A
#
# COMPACT_ATOMS: atom_id res chain seq x y z
N MET A 1 -25.08 38.99 75.52
CA MET A 1 -24.65 40.30 75.01
C MET A 1 -23.39 40.09 74.18
N LEU A 2 -23.45 40.33 72.87
CA LEU A 2 -22.28 40.60 72.01
C LEU A 2 -22.12 42.14 71.92
N PRO A 3 -20.94 42.68 71.58
CA PRO A 3 -20.62 42.80 70.16
C PRO A 3 -19.17 42.45 69.76
N ALA A 4 -19.06 42.04 68.48
CA ALA A 4 -18.04 42.28 67.44
C ALA A 4 -16.56 42.41 67.89
N TRP A 5 -15.57 41.85 67.20
CA TRP A 5 -15.06 42.24 65.88
C TRP A 5 -14.35 41.01 65.26
N SER A 6 -14.86 40.43 64.17
CA SER A 6 -14.28 40.50 62.82
C SER A 6 -12.76 40.60 62.73
N VAL A 7 -12.06 39.55 62.28
CA VAL A 7 -11.23 39.54 61.05
C VAL A 7 -11.05 38.08 60.58
N LEU A 8 -11.87 37.67 59.61
CA LEU A 8 -11.52 36.59 58.68
C LEU A 8 -10.52 37.18 57.69
N ALA A 9 -9.23 36.89 57.87
CA ALA A 9 -8.22 37.22 56.86
C ALA A 9 -8.39 36.23 55.69
N ALA A 10 -9.11 36.69 54.68
CA ALA A 10 -9.27 36.01 53.41
C ALA A 10 -7.90 35.72 52.78
N LEU A 11 -7.65 34.45 52.50
CA LEU A 11 -6.64 34.00 51.55
C LEU A 11 -7.00 34.58 50.17
N VAL A 12 -6.40 35.71 49.82
CA VAL A 12 -6.42 36.25 48.46
C VAL A 12 -5.41 35.45 47.63
N PRO A 13 -5.84 34.69 46.60
CA PRO A 13 -4.89 34.14 45.64
C PRO A 13 -4.38 35.27 44.75
N SER A 14 -3.06 35.44 44.68
CA SER A 14 -2.41 36.37 43.75
C SER A 14 -2.89 36.14 42.32
N PRO A 15 -3.18 37.18 41.53
CA PRO A 15 -3.54 37.01 40.12
C PRO A 15 -2.33 36.46 39.38
N ARG A 16 -2.44 35.22 38.90
CA ARG A 16 -1.49 34.66 37.93
C ARG A 16 -1.68 35.42 36.62
N VAL A 17 -0.62 36.09 36.16
CA VAL A 17 -0.57 36.67 34.82
C VAL A 17 -0.72 35.52 33.82
N LEU A 18 -1.88 35.44 33.18
CA LEU A 18 -2.11 34.54 32.05
C LEU A 18 -1.36 35.13 30.86
N HIS A 19 -0.18 34.59 30.57
CA HIS A 19 0.44 34.80 29.27
C HIS A 19 -0.52 34.27 28.19
N PRO A 20 -0.81 35.06 27.14
CA PRO A 20 -1.57 34.53 26.01
C PRO A 20 -0.82 33.31 25.45
N PRO A 21 -1.54 32.24 25.04
CA PRO A 21 -0.88 31.11 24.39
C PRO A 21 -0.14 31.67 23.17
N ARG A 22 1.19 31.53 23.17
CA ARG A 22 1.97 31.75 21.95
C ARG A 22 1.33 30.87 20.89
N ALA A 23 0.82 31.49 19.83
CA ALA A 23 0.39 30.76 18.66
C ALA A 23 1.61 29.95 18.19
N CYS A 24 1.59 28.64 18.44
CA CYS A 24 2.48 27.71 17.79
C CYS A 24 2.07 27.72 16.31
N VAL A 25 2.63 28.66 15.55
CA VAL A 25 2.70 28.53 14.12
C VAL A 25 3.52 27.27 13.91
N ALA A 26 2.86 26.17 13.55
CA ALA A 26 3.56 24.98 13.09
C ALA A 26 4.57 25.46 12.05
N PRO A 27 5.87 25.15 12.18
CA PRO A 27 6.81 25.47 11.13
C PRO A 27 6.27 24.77 9.88
N VAL A 28 5.80 25.56 8.91
CA VAL A 28 5.50 25.05 7.58
C VAL A 28 6.87 24.62 7.07
N GLY A 29 7.16 23.33 7.22
CA GLY A 29 8.40 22.75 6.75
C GLY A 29 8.56 23.16 5.30
N ARG A 30 9.70 23.76 4.96
CA ARG A 30 10.08 23.92 3.55
C ARG A 30 9.92 22.54 2.92
N GLN A 31 9.02 22.41 1.94
CA GLN A 31 8.93 21.20 1.13
C GLN A 31 10.35 20.86 0.68
N ASP A 32 10.81 19.66 1.06
CA ASP A 32 12.10 19.15 0.59
C ASP A 32 11.98 19.04 -0.94
N PRO A 33 12.76 19.80 -1.73
CA PRO A 33 12.67 19.78 -3.19
C PRO A 33 13.05 18.41 -3.79
N LEU A 34 13.61 17.50 -2.99
CA LEU A 34 13.90 16.12 -3.37
C LEU A 34 12.75 15.15 -3.03
N ARG A 35 11.77 15.58 -2.23
CA ARG A 35 10.59 14.77 -1.91
C ARG A 35 9.53 15.03 -2.99
N PRO A 36 9.07 13.99 -3.70
CA PRO A 36 7.99 14.17 -4.65
C PRO A 36 6.76 14.74 -3.94
N ASP A 37 6.05 15.66 -4.60
CA ASP A 37 4.81 16.27 -4.08
C ASP A 37 3.78 15.21 -3.67
N ARG A 38 3.86 14.04 -4.32
CA ARG A 38 3.01 12.89 -4.05
C ARG A 38 3.80 11.58 -4.18
N PRO A 39 3.97 10.78 -3.11
CA PRO A 39 4.55 9.45 -3.24
C PRO A 39 3.65 8.53 -4.10
N PRO A 40 4.24 7.57 -4.84
CA PRO A 40 3.48 6.54 -5.55
C PRO A 40 2.65 5.69 -4.59
N ILE A 41 1.47 5.22 -5.02
CA ILE A 41 0.58 4.37 -4.22
C ILE A 41 0.99 2.88 -4.31
N GLU A 42 1.75 2.53 -5.33
CA GLU A 42 2.15 1.17 -5.68
C GLU A 42 2.81 0.43 -4.50
N PRO A 43 3.73 1.02 -3.72
CA PRO A 43 4.27 0.36 -2.52
C PRO A 43 3.19 -0.01 -1.49
N LEU A 44 2.14 0.80 -1.36
CA LEU A 44 1.03 0.51 -0.44
C LEU A 44 0.20 -0.68 -0.95
N VAL A 45 -0.08 -0.73 -2.25
CA VAL A 45 -0.80 -1.84 -2.89
C VAL A 45 0.01 -3.14 -2.83
N ILE A 46 1.30 -3.07 -3.13
CA ILE A 46 2.23 -4.22 -3.04
C ILE A 46 2.25 -4.80 -1.63
N ASN A 47 2.33 -3.97 -0.59
CA ASN A 47 2.31 -4.44 0.79
C ASN A 47 0.96 -5.09 1.15
N ALA A 48 -0.16 -4.54 0.68
CA ALA A 48 -1.46 -5.15 0.88
C ALA A 48 -1.56 -6.52 0.19
N ILE A 49 -1.05 -6.65 -1.04
CA ILE A 49 -1.01 -7.94 -1.75
C ILE A 49 -0.07 -8.94 -1.03
N GLN A 50 1.07 -8.49 -0.50
CA GLN A 50 1.93 -9.37 0.31
C GLN A 50 1.20 -9.89 1.55
N GLU A 51 0.38 -9.05 2.20
CA GLU A 51 -0.42 -9.45 3.34
C GLU A 51 -1.46 -10.53 2.94
N LEU A 52 -2.11 -10.38 1.78
CA LEU A 52 -3.00 -11.41 1.22
C LEU A 52 -2.29 -12.74 0.99
N LEU A 53 -1.04 -12.70 0.53
CA LEU A 53 -0.22 -13.87 0.23
C LEU A 53 0.38 -14.53 1.47
N SER A 54 0.22 -13.94 2.66
CA SER A 54 0.72 -14.54 3.89
C SER A 54 -0.11 -15.77 4.28
N ALA A 55 0.49 -16.69 5.06
CA ALA A 55 -0.14 -17.96 5.44
C ALA A 55 -1.49 -17.81 6.20
N GLN A 56 -1.79 -16.62 6.70
CA GLN A 56 -3.08 -16.25 7.28
C GLN A 56 -3.80 -15.36 6.28
N ALA A 57 -4.23 -15.93 5.14
CA ALA A 57 -4.92 -15.21 4.08
C ALA A 57 -6.11 -14.41 4.67
N PRO A 58 -5.98 -13.09 4.87
CA PRO A 58 -7.00 -12.31 5.55
C PRO A 58 -8.11 -11.97 4.56
N ASP A 59 -9.26 -11.58 5.09
CA ASP A 59 -10.33 -10.99 4.27
C ASP A 59 -9.78 -9.80 3.44
N PRO A 60 -9.93 -9.80 2.10
CA PRO A 60 -9.34 -8.77 1.24
C PRO A 60 -9.82 -7.36 1.54
N ALA A 61 -11.09 -7.20 1.92
CA ALA A 61 -11.62 -5.90 2.32
C ALA A 61 -10.94 -5.41 3.60
N ALA A 62 -10.77 -6.28 4.59
CA ALA A 62 -10.07 -5.96 5.83
C ALA A 62 -8.59 -5.59 5.59
N VAL A 63 -7.89 -6.26 4.66
CA VAL A 63 -6.51 -5.89 4.27
C VAL A 63 -6.48 -4.49 3.67
N ALA A 64 -7.37 -4.20 2.72
CA ALA A 64 -7.44 -2.89 2.08
C ALA A 64 -7.67 -1.78 3.13
N GLU A 65 -8.63 -1.96 4.03
CA GLU A 65 -8.93 -0.96 5.06
C GLU A 65 -7.77 -0.79 6.06
N ARG A 66 -7.04 -1.85 6.42
CA ARG A 66 -5.82 -1.73 7.24
C ARG A 66 -4.74 -0.92 6.52
N ALA A 67 -4.51 -1.17 5.24
CA ALA A 67 -3.54 -0.43 4.45
C ALA A 67 -3.91 1.07 4.34
N LEU A 68 -5.18 1.39 4.13
CA LEU A 68 -5.68 2.76 4.14
C LEU A 68 -5.52 3.43 5.50
N ALA A 69 -5.87 2.74 6.58
CA ALA A 69 -5.72 3.24 7.94
C ALA A 69 -4.25 3.53 8.28
N ALA A 70 -3.33 2.61 7.94
CA ALA A 70 -1.90 2.79 8.16
C ALA A 70 -1.35 4.00 7.40
N ARG A 71 -1.86 4.27 6.19
CA ARG A 71 -1.44 5.44 5.41
C ARG A 71 -2.04 6.75 5.94
N SER A 72 -3.27 6.74 6.45
CA SER A 72 -3.93 7.92 7.02
C SER A 72 -3.25 8.45 8.30
N ALA A 73 -2.38 7.65 8.91
CA ALA A 73 -1.56 8.06 10.05
C ALA A 73 -0.32 8.88 9.65
N ASP A 74 -0.03 9.02 8.35
CA ASP A 74 1.08 9.84 7.83
C ASP A 74 0.64 11.32 7.73
N PRO A 75 1.21 12.23 8.54
CA PRO A 75 0.80 13.64 8.55
C PRO A 75 1.21 14.40 7.28
N ASP A 76 2.16 13.86 6.52
CA ASP A 76 2.72 14.51 5.33
C ASP A 76 1.99 14.10 4.05
N TYR A 77 1.01 13.17 4.14
CA TYR A 77 0.37 12.59 2.97
C TYR A 77 -1.09 12.20 3.20
N VAL A 78 -1.99 12.78 2.40
CA VAL A 78 -3.42 12.44 2.42
C VAL A 78 -3.79 11.71 1.13
N LEU A 79 -4.25 10.45 1.28
CA LEU A 79 -4.80 9.68 0.16
C LEU A 79 -6.04 10.38 -0.41
N THR A 80 -6.11 10.47 -1.74
CA THR A 80 -7.35 10.88 -2.40
C THR A 80 -8.36 9.75 -2.44
N GLY A 81 -9.65 10.07 -2.62
CA GLY A 81 -10.70 9.05 -2.82
C GLY A 81 -10.37 8.09 -3.97
N ALA A 82 -9.91 8.61 -5.11
CA ALA A 82 -9.54 7.78 -6.27
C ALA A 82 -8.39 6.79 -5.98
N GLU A 83 -7.45 7.17 -5.10
CA GLU A 83 -6.37 6.28 -4.67
C GLU A 83 -6.85 5.21 -3.70
N ALA A 84 -7.73 5.59 -2.77
CA ALA A 84 -8.35 4.62 -1.88
C ALA A 84 -9.16 3.60 -2.68
N ASP A 85 -9.91 4.05 -3.68
CA ASP A 85 -10.69 3.20 -4.58
C ASP A 85 -9.77 2.32 -5.43
N ARG A 86 -8.67 2.86 -5.97
CA ARG A 86 -7.66 2.07 -6.67
C ARG A 86 -7.07 0.99 -5.78
N LEU A 87 -6.67 1.32 -4.55
CA LEU A 87 -6.11 0.34 -3.63
C LEU A 87 -7.11 -0.78 -3.35
N ARG A 88 -8.37 -0.47 -3.04
CA ARG A 88 -9.41 -1.48 -2.82
C ARG A 88 -9.61 -2.35 -4.05
N ALA A 89 -9.72 -1.73 -5.22
CA ALA A 89 -9.92 -2.45 -6.49
C ALA A 89 -8.75 -3.40 -6.79
N SER A 90 -7.50 -2.93 -6.66
CA SER A 90 -6.32 -3.76 -6.92
C SER A 90 -6.19 -4.91 -5.93
N VAL A 91 -6.47 -4.68 -4.63
CA VAL A 91 -6.47 -5.74 -3.60
C VAL A 91 -7.57 -6.78 -3.88
N ALA A 92 -8.78 -6.33 -4.22
CA ALA A 92 -9.90 -7.21 -4.56
C ALA A 92 -9.62 -8.03 -5.84
N ALA A 93 -9.05 -7.39 -6.87
CA ALA A 93 -8.66 -8.04 -8.11
C ALA A 93 -7.55 -9.08 -7.88
N ALA A 94 -6.53 -8.74 -7.09
CA ALA A 94 -5.46 -9.66 -6.73
C ALA A 94 -5.98 -10.89 -5.96
N ALA A 95 -6.90 -10.68 -5.01
CA ALA A 95 -7.52 -11.78 -4.27
C ALA A 95 -8.40 -12.67 -5.18
N THR A 96 -9.23 -12.05 -6.03
CA THR A 96 -10.15 -12.78 -6.93
C THR A 96 -9.40 -13.55 -8.00
N ALA A 97 -8.32 -12.99 -8.52
CA ALA A 97 -7.53 -13.57 -9.60
C ALA A 97 -6.23 -14.23 -9.10
N ALA A 98 -6.11 -14.56 -7.81
CA ALA A 98 -4.86 -15.08 -7.22
C ALA A 98 -4.30 -16.30 -7.97
N GLU A 99 -5.16 -17.27 -8.29
CA GLU A 99 -4.82 -18.48 -9.04
C GLU A 99 -4.42 -18.16 -10.50
N PRO A 100 -5.25 -17.48 -11.31
CA PRO A 100 -4.87 -17.04 -12.66
C PRO A 100 -3.59 -16.19 -12.72
N LEU A 101 -3.40 -15.30 -11.75
CA LEU A 101 -2.17 -14.53 -11.63
C LEU A 101 -0.98 -15.46 -11.39
N GLY A 102 -1.10 -16.40 -10.46
CA GLY A 102 -0.05 -17.38 -10.20
C GLY A 102 0.32 -18.22 -11.43
N ALA A 103 -0.69 -18.68 -12.17
CA ALA A 103 -0.51 -19.41 -13.41
C ALA A 103 0.14 -18.57 -14.52
N LEU A 104 -0.25 -17.29 -14.63
CA LEU A 104 0.36 -16.36 -15.59
C LEU A 104 1.84 -16.14 -15.29
N LEU A 105 2.20 -15.92 -14.03
CA LEU A 105 3.59 -15.73 -13.62
C LEU A 105 4.45 -16.96 -13.94
N GLN A 106 3.91 -18.15 -13.67
CA GLN A 106 4.57 -19.40 -14.02
C GLN A 106 4.76 -19.53 -15.54
N ALA A 107 3.69 -19.32 -16.31
CA ALA A 107 3.72 -19.44 -17.76
C ALA A 107 4.66 -18.42 -18.43
N ALA A 108 4.72 -17.19 -17.91
CA ALA A 108 5.64 -16.16 -18.38
C ALA A 108 7.10 -16.54 -18.11
N ALA A 109 7.40 -17.02 -16.90
CA ALA A 109 8.74 -17.49 -16.55
C ALA A 109 9.18 -18.70 -17.39
N ASP A 110 8.28 -19.66 -17.63
CA ASP A 110 8.57 -20.84 -18.46
C ASP A 110 8.79 -20.48 -19.93
N ALA A 111 8.10 -19.46 -20.43
CA ALA A 111 8.28 -18.95 -21.78
C ALA A 111 9.60 -18.17 -21.98
N ALA A 112 10.28 -17.78 -20.90
CA ALA A 112 11.52 -17.02 -20.93
C ALA A 112 12.73 -17.92 -20.60
N PRO A 113 13.48 -18.44 -21.59
CA PRO A 113 14.50 -19.48 -21.37
C PRO A 113 15.63 -19.08 -20.41
N TRP A 114 15.91 -17.77 -20.31
CA TRP A 114 16.94 -17.25 -19.42
C TRP A 114 16.55 -17.40 -17.95
N VAL A 115 15.26 -17.38 -17.60
CA VAL A 115 14.77 -17.50 -16.22
C VAL A 115 15.19 -18.84 -15.64
N ALA A 116 14.94 -19.92 -16.38
CA ALA A 116 15.38 -21.27 -16.00
C ALA A 116 16.92 -21.38 -16.03
N LYS A 117 17.58 -20.82 -17.06
CA LYS A 117 19.04 -20.90 -17.23
C LYS A 117 19.81 -20.26 -16.06
N PHE A 118 19.31 -19.16 -15.51
CA PHE A 118 19.98 -18.41 -14.45
C PHE A 118 19.34 -18.60 -13.06
N GLY A 119 18.31 -19.45 -12.95
CA GLY A 119 17.64 -19.71 -11.67
C GLY A 119 16.88 -18.49 -11.13
N ALA A 120 16.36 -17.63 -12.01
CA ALA A 120 15.71 -16.37 -11.64
C ALA A 120 14.23 -16.53 -11.27
N THR A 121 13.72 -17.74 -11.09
CA THR A 121 12.28 -18.00 -10.83
C THR A 121 11.74 -17.26 -9.60
N GLN A 122 12.57 -17.08 -8.57
CA GLN A 122 12.20 -16.36 -7.35
C GLN A 122 11.93 -14.86 -7.58
N THR A 123 12.60 -14.23 -8.57
CA THR A 123 12.36 -12.80 -8.89
C THR A 123 10.97 -12.59 -9.50
N PHE A 124 10.35 -13.65 -10.02
CA PHE A 124 8.95 -13.68 -10.47
C PHE A 124 7.98 -14.12 -9.37
N GLY A 125 8.47 -14.31 -8.14
CA GLY A 125 7.67 -14.80 -7.02
C GLY A 125 7.26 -16.27 -7.14
N LEU A 126 8.01 -17.08 -7.89
CA LEU A 126 7.79 -18.52 -7.99
C LEU A 126 8.57 -19.24 -6.89
N GLY A 127 7.85 -19.89 -5.98
CA GLY A 127 8.42 -20.60 -4.83
C GLY A 127 7.52 -20.53 -3.60
N GLU A 128 8.12 -20.82 -2.45
CA GLU A 128 7.41 -20.85 -1.17
C GLU A 128 7.08 -19.44 -0.67
N LEU A 129 5.80 -19.15 -0.45
CA LEU A 129 5.34 -17.84 0.04
C LEU A 129 5.72 -17.56 1.51
N SER A 130 6.28 -18.54 2.22
CA SER A 130 6.90 -18.32 3.53
C SER A 130 8.16 -17.47 3.43
N ASP A 131 8.86 -17.51 2.29
CA ASP A 131 10.01 -16.65 2.02
C ASP A 131 9.51 -15.20 1.77
N PRO A 132 9.90 -14.23 2.60
CA PRO A 132 9.49 -12.84 2.41
C PRO A 132 9.96 -12.24 1.08
N TYR A 133 11.10 -12.68 0.54
CA TYR A 133 11.60 -12.19 -0.74
C TYR A 133 10.71 -12.67 -1.89
N VAL A 134 10.43 -13.98 -1.96
CA VAL A 134 9.52 -14.56 -2.96
C VAL A 134 8.14 -13.92 -2.86
N ARG A 135 7.62 -13.69 -1.66
CA ARG A 135 6.30 -13.08 -1.44
C ARG A 135 6.26 -11.62 -1.91
N LEU A 136 7.31 -10.84 -1.66
CA LEU A 136 7.45 -9.48 -2.20
C LEU A 136 7.46 -9.49 -3.73
N CYS A 137 8.34 -10.29 -4.34
CA CYS A 137 8.43 -10.41 -5.79
C CYS A 137 7.12 -10.89 -6.43
N ARG A 138 6.41 -11.81 -5.75
CA ARG A 138 5.08 -12.29 -6.15
C ARG A 138 4.08 -11.15 -6.16
N ALA A 139 4.02 -10.34 -5.10
CA ALA A 139 3.11 -9.22 -5.01
C ALA A 139 3.38 -8.14 -6.07
N GLU A 140 4.64 -7.79 -6.30
CA GLU A 140 5.05 -6.87 -7.36
C GLU A 140 4.64 -7.38 -8.75
N CYS A 141 4.98 -8.64 -9.06
CA CYS A 141 4.66 -9.24 -10.35
C CYS A 141 3.14 -9.38 -10.54
N MET A 142 2.39 -9.71 -9.49
CA MET A 142 0.93 -9.76 -9.53
C MET A 142 0.33 -8.38 -9.84
N LEU A 143 0.78 -7.33 -9.16
CA LEU A 143 0.32 -5.97 -9.43
C LEU A 143 0.69 -5.53 -10.84
N ALA A 144 1.92 -5.78 -11.28
CA ALA A 144 2.36 -5.45 -12.63
C ALA A 144 1.53 -6.17 -13.70
N ALA A 145 1.20 -7.46 -13.50
CA ALA A 145 0.35 -8.21 -14.41
C ALA A 145 -1.08 -7.63 -14.47
N LEU A 146 -1.66 -7.22 -13.35
CA LEU A 146 -2.96 -6.53 -13.33
C LEU A 146 -2.91 -5.20 -14.09
N VAL A 147 -1.89 -4.38 -13.83
CA VAL A 147 -1.72 -3.08 -14.50
C VAL A 147 -1.55 -3.25 -16.02
N LEU A 148 -0.68 -4.16 -16.45
CA LEU A 148 -0.40 -4.42 -17.87
C LEU A 148 -1.60 -4.99 -18.61
N HIS A 149 -2.26 -5.99 -18.02
CA HIS A 149 -3.19 -6.83 -18.76
C HIS A 149 -4.65 -6.54 -18.47
N VAL A 150 -4.98 -5.87 -17.37
CA VAL A 150 -6.36 -5.56 -16.95
C VAL A 150 -6.63 -4.07 -16.96
N GLU A 151 -5.78 -3.28 -16.29
CA GLU A 151 -5.99 -1.83 -16.16
C GLU A 151 -5.55 -1.05 -17.41
N GLY A 152 -4.61 -1.58 -18.19
CA GLY A 152 -4.04 -0.91 -19.36
C GLY A 152 -3.11 0.25 -19.02
N GLY A 153 -2.44 0.17 -17.86
CA GLY A 153 -1.55 1.21 -17.35
C GLY A 153 -0.06 0.98 -17.66
N ARG A 154 0.78 1.89 -17.15
CA ARG A 154 2.24 1.75 -17.20
C ARG A 154 2.74 1.22 -15.86
N VAL A 155 3.79 0.41 -15.90
CA VAL A 155 4.47 -0.15 -14.71
C VAL A 155 5.87 0.43 -14.67
N ASP A 156 6.22 1.04 -13.54
CA ASP A 156 7.52 1.69 -13.28
C ASP A 156 8.18 1.24 -11.95
N PHE A 157 7.51 0.34 -11.21
CA PHE A 157 7.96 -0.21 -9.93
C PHE A 157 8.57 -1.62 -10.02
N VAL A 158 8.64 -2.18 -11.23
CA VAL A 158 9.30 -3.46 -11.53
C VAL A 158 10.45 -3.19 -12.49
N ASP A 159 11.57 -3.90 -12.33
CA ASP A 159 12.69 -3.81 -13.27
C ASP A 159 12.31 -4.24 -14.70
N GLU A 160 13.03 -3.70 -15.68
CA GLU A 160 12.68 -3.87 -17.10
C GLU A 160 12.76 -5.34 -17.55
N GLU A 161 13.72 -6.12 -17.02
CA GLU A 161 13.90 -7.53 -17.39
C GLU A 161 12.68 -8.38 -17.00
N ARG A 162 12.17 -8.20 -15.77
CA ARG A 162 10.91 -8.84 -15.35
C ARG A 162 9.74 -8.31 -16.15
N LEU A 163 9.72 -7.02 -16.44
CA LEU A 163 8.60 -6.38 -17.13
C LEU A 163 8.47 -6.86 -18.59
N GLU A 164 9.58 -7.07 -19.29
CA GLU A 164 9.62 -7.70 -20.61
C GLU A 164 8.99 -9.10 -20.59
N VAL A 165 9.40 -9.94 -19.64
CA VAL A 165 8.84 -11.29 -19.47
C VAL A 165 7.34 -11.26 -19.19
N LEU A 166 6.87 -10.33 -18.36
CA LEU A 166 5.44 -10.19 -18.05
C LEU A 166 4.61 -9.65 -19.23
N ARG A 167 5.20 -8.81 -20.09
CA ARG A 167 4.55 -8.33 -21.33
C ARG A 167 4.39 -9.45 -22.34
N ASP A 168 5.38 -10.33 -22.43
CA ASP A 168 5.40 -11.47 -23.36
C ASP A 168 4.70 -12.72 -22.80
N ALA A 169 3.95 -12.57 -21.70
CA ALA A 169 3.19 -13.66 -21.11
C ALA A 169 2.25 -14.34 -22.14
N PRO A 170 2.11 -15.67 -22.12
CA PRO A 170 1.28 -16.39 -23.08
C PRO A 170 -0.16 -15.87 -23.13
N SER A 171 -0.68 -15.66 -24.34
CA SER A 171 -2.01 -15.04 -24.55
C SER A 171 -3.16 -15.78 -23.87
N GLU A 172 -3.08 -17.11 -23.74
CA GLU A 172 -4.06 -17.93 -23.02
C GLU A 172 -4.09 -17.60 -21.51
N ALA A 173 -2.93 -17.43 -20.89
CA ALA A 173 -2.82 -17.06 -19.48
C ALA A 173 -3.32 -15.63 -19.24
N VAL A 174 -3.01 -14.72 -20.16
CA VAL A 174 -3.53 -13.34 -20.15
C VAL A 174 -5.06 -13.32 -20.26
N ALA A 175 -5.63 -14.14 -21.14
CA ALA A 175 -7.09 -14.26 -21.28
C ALA A 175 -7.75 -14.81 -20.01
N ALA A 176 -7.14 -15.81 -19.36
CA ALA A 176 -7.62 -16.37 -18.10
C ALA A 176 -7.60 -15.31 -16.97
N LEU A 177 -6.52 -14.52 -16.88
CA LEU A 177 -6.42 -13.40 -15.94
C LEU A 177 -7.53 -12.37 -16.18
N ARG A 178 -7.68 -11.89 -17.41
CA ARG A 178 -8.72 -10.90 -17.76
C ARG A 178 -10.12 -11.39 -17.44
N LYS A 179 -10.41 -12.68 -17.67
CA LYS A 179 -11.70 -13.29 -17.34
C LYS A 179 -11.96 -13.29 -15.83
N ALA A 180 -10.95 -13.60 -15.03
CA ALA A 180 -11.07 -13.64 -13.57
C ALA A 180 -11.17 -12.23 -12.95
N ALA A 181 -10.32 -11.30 -13.40
CA ALA A 181 -10.29 -9.93 -12.87
C ALA A 181 -11.44 -9.06 -13.39
N GLY A 182 -11.96 -9.32 -14.59
CA GLY A 182 -13.03 -8.54 -15.22
C GLY A 182 -14.42 -8.62 -14.55
N GLY A 183 -14.57 -9.45 -13.51
CA GLY A 183 -15.74 -9.47 -12.63
C GLY A 183 -15.72 -8.39 -11.53
N VAL A 184 -14.60 -7.68 -11.38
CA VAL A 184 -14.42 -6.59 -10.40
C VAL A 184 -14.62 -5.26 -11.13
N ARG A 185 -15.85 -4.72 -11.11
CA ARG A 185 -16.18 -3.36 -11.58
C ARG A 185 -17.00 -2.64 -10.55
#